data_AF-A0A962LHD4-F1
#
_entry.id   AF-A0A962LHD4-F1
#
_cell.length_a   1.000
_cell.length_b   1.000
_cell.length_c   1.000
_cell.angle_alpha   90.00
_cell.angle_beta   90.00
_cell.angle_gamma   90.00
#
_symmetry.space_group_name_H-M   'P 1'
#
loop_
_entity.id
_entity.type
_entity.pdbx_description
1 polymer ?
#
loop_
_entity_poly.entity_id
_entity_poly.type
_entity_poly.pdbx_seq_one_letter_code
_entity_poly.pdbx_strand_id
1 'polypeptide(L)'
;MIASKNQIALIAGSLFLLGLGLTLYKAISLGFPLLPGEYQEVWTIESKISFTPRKDQPLQVNLELPDEQAGWVLLEEHFASSGFGFTIVEENGAREARWTRQSLDR
;
A
#
# COMPACT_ATOMS: atom_id res chain seq x y z
N MET A 1 -17.42 -50.34 3.05
CA MET A 1 -15.99 -49.97 3.28
C MET A 1 -15.45 -49.45 1.97
N ILE A 2 -15.12 -48.16 1.87
CA ILE A 2 -14.51 -47.61 0.64
C ILE A 2 -13.11 -48.25 0.53
N ALA A 3 -12.77 -48.82 -0.63
CA ALA A 3 -11.45 -49.42 -0.83
C ALA A 3 -10.35 -48.37 -0.55
N SER A 4 -9.27 -48.77 0.12
CA SER A 4 -8.18 -47.86 0.54
C SER A 4 -7.62 -47.02 -0.61
N LYS A 5 -7.53 -47.61 -1.81
CA LYS A 5 -7.14 -46.90 -3.04
C LYS A 5 -8.06 -45.73 -3.38
N ASN A 6 -9.37 -45.90 -3.23
CA ASN A 6 -10.35 -44.86 -3.52
C ASN A 6 -10.31 -43.76 -2.45
N GLN A 7 -10.07 -44.11 -1.18
CA GLN A 7 -9.89 -43.12 -0.11
C GLN A 7 -8.66 -42.25 -0.37
N ILE A 8 -7.53 -42.88 -0.73
CA ILE A 8 -6.30 -42.18 -1.09
C ILE A 8 -6.53 -41.26 -2.30
N ALA A 9 -7.20 -41.76 -3.35
CA ALA A 9 -7.51 -40.97 -4.53
C ALA A 9 -8.39 -39.75 -4.22
N LEU A 10 -9.40 -39.91 -3.35
CA LEU A 10 -10.28 -38.79 -2.93
C LEU A 10 -9.51 -37.73 -2.15
N ILE A 11 -8.67 -38.14 -1.19
CA ILE A 11 -7.86 -37.21 -0.39
C ILE A 11 -6.85 -36.49 -1.28
N ALA A 12 -6.12 -37.24 -2.13
CA ALA A 12 -5.14 -36.67 -3.05
C ALA A 12 -5.79 -35.69 -4.04
N GLY A 13 -6.93 -36.06 -4.61
CA GLY A 13 -7.68 -35.18 -5.52
C GLY A 13 -8.19 -33.92 -4.84
N SER A 14 -8.69 -34.03 -3.61
CA SER A 14 -9.13 -32.87 -2.82
C SER A 14 -7.98 -31.90 -2.53
N LEU A 15 -6.84 -32.43 -2.07
CA LEU A 15 -5.64 -31.62 -1.81
C LEU A 15 -5.10 -30.96 -3.08
N PHE A 16 -5.11 -31.69 -4.20
CA PHE A 16 -4.70 -31.15 -5.49
C PHE A 16 -5.61 -30.00 -5.94
N LEU A 17 -6.93 -30.18 -5.87
CA LEU A 17 -7.90 -29.14 -6.23
C LEU A 17 -7.78 -27.92 -5.32
N LEU A 18 -7.56 -28.11 -4.02
CA LEU A 18 -7.34 -27.03 -3.06
C LEU A 18 -6.06 -26.26 -3.38
N GLY A 19 -4.95 -26.96 -3.66
CA GLY A 19 -3.69 -26.36 -4.04
C GLY A 19 -3.79 -25.57 -5.35
N LEU A 20 -4.43 -26.16 -6.36
CA LEU A 20 -4.66 -25.49 -7.64
C LEU A 20 -5.54 -24.24 -7.47
N GLY A 21 -6.61 -24.34 -6.67
CA GLY A 21 -7.50 -23.22 -6.37
C GLY A 21 -6.76 -22.07 -5.67
N LEU A 22 -5.91 -22.37 -4.68
CA LEU A 22 -5.10 -21.37 -4.00
C LEU A 22 -4.09 -20.71 -4.95
N THR A 23 -3.44 -21.48 -5.81
CA THR A 23 -2.51 -20.96 -6.83
C THR A 23 -3.23 -20.01 -7.79
N LEU A 24 -4.40 -20.38 -8.30
CA LEU A 24 -5.19 -19.54 -9.19
C LEU A 24 -5.71 -18.28 -8.51
N TYR A 25 -6.14 -18.39 -7.24
CA TYR A 25 -6.55 -17.23 -6.46
C TYR A 25 -5.41 -16.21 -6.31
N LYS A 26 -4.19 -16.68 -5.97
CA LYS A 26 -3.03 -15.79 -5.86
C LYS A 26 -2.67 -15.13 -7.19
N ALA A 27 -2.73 -15.88 -8.29
CA ALA A 27 -2.40 -15.34 -9.60
C ALA A 27 -3.41 -14.30 -10.09
N ILE A 28 -4.71 -14.58 -9.96
CA ILE A 28 -5.76 -13.75 -10.55
C ILE A 28 -6.17 -12.60 -9.62
N SER A 29 -6.28 -12.84 -8.31
CA SER A 29 -6.80 -11.85 -7.37
C SER A 29 -5.71 -11.01 -6.70
N LEU A 30 -4.49 -11.55 -6.55
CA LEU A 30 -3.36 -10.86 -5.90
C LEU A 30 -2.25 -10.46 -6.89
N GLY A 31 -2.38 -10.84 -8.16
CA GLY A 31 -1.40 -10.51 -9.20
C GLY A 31 -0.05 -11.21 -9.03
N PHE A 32 0.01 -12.33 -8.31
CA PHE A 32 1.28 -13.05 -8.12
C PHE A 32 1.67 -13.79 -9.39
N PRO A 33 2.88 -13.56 -9.94
CA PRO A 33 3.29 -14.20 -11.18
C PRO A 33 3.48 -15.71 -10.98
N LEU A 34 2.99 -16.50 -11.92
CA LEU A 34 3.15 -17.96 -11.91
C LEU A 34 4.52 -18.40 -12.42
N LEU A 35 5.17 -17.54 -13.22
CA LEU A 35 6.45 -17.81 -13.86
C LEU A 35 7.51 -16.81 -13.39
N PRO A 36 8.78 -17.23 -13.27
CA PRO A 36 9.87 -16.31 -12.99
C PRO A 36 10.09 -15.36 -14.18
N GLY A 37 10.49 -14.12 -13.90
CA GLY A 37 10.82 -13.12 -14.93
C GLY A 37 9.69 -12.13 -15.24
N GLU A 38 8.50 -12.31 -14.65
CA GLU A 38 7.50 -11.25 -14.59
C GLU A 38 7.87 -10.27 -13.47
N TYR A 39 8.36 -9.10 -13.86
CA TYR A 39 8.64 -8.00 -12.95
C TYR A 39 7.45 -7.05 -12.96
N GLN A 40 6.98 -6.68 -11.78
CA GLN A 40 6.09 -5.53 -11.64
C GLN A 40 6.96 -4.28 -11.57
N GLU A 41 6.61 -3.29 -12.37
CA GLU A 41 7.24 -1.98 -12.28
C GLU A 41 6.78 -1.30 -10.99
N VAL A 42 7.72 -0.85 -10.17
CA VAL A 42 7.44 -0.19 -8.89
C VAL A 42 8.20 1.12 -8.88
N TRP A 43 7.47 2.21 -8.67
CA TRP A 43 8.03 3.54 -8.51
C TRP A 43 7.90 4.00 -7.07
N THR A 44 8.99 4.50 -6.52
CA THR A 44 9.00 5.20 -5.24
C THR A 44 9.15 6.69 -5.49
N ILE A 45 8.20 7.47 -5.01
CA ILE A 45 8.22 8.94 -5.09
C ILE A 45 8.53 9.46 -3.69
N GLU A 46 9.64 10.18 -3.55
CA GLU A 46 10.03 10.83 -2.29
C GLU A 46 9.95 12.34 -2.43
N SER A 47 9.40 13.00 -1.41
CA SER A 47 9.34 14.46 -1.31
C SER A 47 9.90 14.91 0.04
N LYS A 48 10.75 15.94 0.01
CA LYS A 48 11.32 16.57 1.22
C LYS A 48 11.02 18.06 1.21
N ILE A 49 10.28 18.50 2.21
CA ILE A 49 9.92 19.91 2.38
C ILE A 49 10.80 20.52 3.47
N SER A 50 11.36 21.70 3.21
CA SER A 50 12.21 22.43 4.15
C SER A 50 11.93 23.92 4.04
N PHE A 51 11.73 24.58 5.17
CA PHE A 51 11.42 26.01 5.24
C PHE A 51 12.04 26.60 6.51
N THR A 52 12.18 27.93 6.53
CA THR A 52 12.58 28.67 7.73
C THR A 52 11.35 29.35 8.33
N PRO A 53 10.85 28.89 9.49
CA PRO A 53 9.67 29.48 10.11
C PRO A 53 9.99 30.87 10.66
N ARG A 54 8.99 31.75 10.68
CA ARG A 54 9.04 32.98 11.48
C ARG A 54 8.81 32.64 12.95
N LYS A 55 9.48 33.36 13.84
CA LYS A 55 9.41 33.12 15.28
C LYS A 55 7.97 33.30 15.79
N ASP A 56 7.54 32.40 16.69
CA ASP A 56 6.27 32.44 17.41
C ASP A 56 5.01 32.53 16.53
N GLN A 57 5.07 32.04 15.29
CA GLN A 57 3.92 31.99 14.39
C GLN A 57 3.47 30.54 14.14
N PRO A 58 2.15 30.28 14.11
CA PRO A 58 1.62 29.02 13.65
C PRO A 58 2.04 28.75 12.22
N LEU A 59 2.30 27.47 11.96
CA LEU A 59 2.73 26.99 10.66
C LEU A 59 1.85 25.82 10.23
N GLN A 60 1.46 25.85 8.96
CA GLN A 60 0.80 24.76 8.28
C GLN A 60 1.49 24.50 6.95
N VAL A 61 1.71 23.22 6.64
CA VAL A 61 2.21 22.73 5.35
C VAL A 61 1.18 21.74 4.81
N ASN A 62 0.72 21.98 3.58
CA ASN A 62 -0.16 21.05 2.86
C ASN A 62 0.62 20.49 1.67
N LEU A 63 0.53 19.18 1.47
CA LEU A 63 1.04 18.48 0.30
C LEU A 63 -0.08 17.62 -0.27
N GLU A 64 -0.47 17.88 -1.51
CA GLU A 64 -1.38 17.00 -2.25
C GLU A 64 -0.68 15.66 -2.50
N LEU A 65 -1.36 14.57 -2.13
CA LEU A 65 -0.86 13.21 -2.26
C LEU A 65 -1.27 12.62 -3.62
N PRO A 66 -0.40 11.80 -4.23
CA PRO A 66 -0.76 11.09 -5.44
C PRO A 66 -1.94 10.14 -5.18
N ASP A 67 -2.74 9.94 -6.22
CA ASP A 67 -3.85 9.00 -6.22
C ASP A 67 -3.62 7.90 -7.27
N GLU A 68 -4.37 6.81 -7.17
CA GLU A 68 -4.31 5.70 -8.11
C GLU A 68 -4.80 6.14 -9.49
N GLN A 69 -3.89 6.22 -10.46
CA GLN A 69 -4.19 6.67 -11.82
C GLN A 69 -3.54 5.81 -12.88
N ALA A 70 -4.17 5.71 -14.06
CA ALA A 70 -3.63 5.03 -15.24
C ALA A 70 -3.20 3.56 -15.01
N GLY A 71 -3.85 2.86 -14.09
CA GLY A 71 -3.54 1.47 -13.75
C GLY A 71 -2.40 1.28 -12.73
N TRP A 72 -1.85 2.37 -12.19
CA TRP A 72 -0.94 2.34 -11.06
C TRP A 72 -1.73 2.24 -9.75
N VAL A 73 -1.25 1.40 -8.85
CA VAL A 73 -1.81 1.22 -7.50
C VAL A 73 -0.85 1.77 -6.46
N LEU A 74 -1.38 2.32 -5.37
CA LEU A 74 -0.57 2.86 -4.29
C LEU A 74 -0.28 1.76 -3.26
N LEU A 75 0.97 1.29 -3.23
CA LEU A 75 1.36 0.17 -2.37
C LEU A 75 1.53 0.59 -0.90
N GLU A 76 2.23 1.70 -0.68
CA GLU A 76 2.55 2.19 0.65
C GLU A 76 2.80 3.71 0.63
N GLU A 77 2.50 4.34 1.77
CA GLU A 77 2.74 5.77 2.01
C GLU A 77 3.40 5.94 3.38
N HIS A 78 4.48 6.74 3.43
CA HIS A 78 5.23 6.99 4.66
C HIS A 78 5.39 8.49 4.89
N PHE A 79 5.11 8.93 6.12
CA PHE A 79 5.18 10.35 6.50
C PHE A 79 6.02 10.51 7.77
N ALA A 80 6.94 11.48 7.76
CA ALA A 80 7.80 11.76 8.91
C ALA A 80 8.01 13.26 9.10
N SER A 81 7.69 13.77 10.28
CA SER A 81 7.83 15.18 10.63
C SER A 81 7.94 15.36 12.15
N SER A 82 9.17 15.54 12.66
CA SER A 82 9.40 15.63 14.10
C SER A 82 8.77 16.90 14.70
N GLY A 83 7.93 16.73 15.72
CA GLY A 83 7.30 17.83 16.45
C GLY A 83 6.16 18.55 15.70
N PHE A 84 5.66 17.99 14.60
CA PHE A 84 4.47 18.47 13.89
C PHE A 84 3.28 17.56 14.19
N GLY A 85 2.08 18.14 14.30
CA GLY A 85 0.83 17.40 14.18
C GLY A 85 0.59 17.02 12.72
N PHE A 86 0.09 15.83 12.46
CA PHE A 86 -0.13 15.30 11.12
C PHE A 86 -1.57 14.82 10.96
N THR A 87 -2.19 15.15 9.83
CA THR A 87 -3.48 14.59 9.40
C THR A 87 -3.52 14.49 7.89
N ILE A 88 -4.27 13.52 7.38
CA ILE A 88 -4.69 13.50 5.97
C ILE A 88 -6.11 14.04 5.92
N VAL A 89 -6.40 14.91 4.95
CA VAL A 89 -7.73 15.46 4.72
C VAL A 89 -8.10 15.33 3.26
N GLU A 90 -9.40 15.25 2.98
CA GLU A 90 -9.94 15.34 1.63
C GLU A 90 -10.33 16.81 1.37
N GLU A 91 -9.72 17.46 0.38
CA GLU A 91 -10.03 18.84 0.03
C GLU A 91 -10.05 18.99 -1.50
N ASN A 92 -11.10 19.61 -2.05
CA ASN A 92 -11.30 19.76 -3.50
C ASN A 92 -11.26 18.45 -4.33
N GLY A 93 -11.55 17.31 -3.70
CA GLY A 93 -11.51 16.00 -4.35
C GLY A 93 -10.10 15.42 -4.50
N ALA A 94 -9.12 15.97 -3.77
CA ALA A 94 -7.78 15.44 -3.65
C ALA A 94 -7.45 15.16 -2.17
N ARG A 95 -6.58 14.17 -1.95
CA ARG A 95 -6.05 13.85 -0.62
C ARG A 95 -4.88 14.78 -0.31
N GLU A 96 -4.96 15.52 0.79
CA GLU A 96 -3.87 16.38 1.26
C GLU A 96 -3.27 15.87 2.57
N ALA A 97 -1.96 15.68 2.60
CA ALA A 97 -1.19 15.56 3.83
C ALA A 97 -0.98 16.94 4.44
N ARG A 98 -1.40 17.11 5.70
CA ARG A 98 -1.35 18.37 6.43
C ARG A 98 -0.51 18.24 7.68
N TRP A 99 0.54 19.03 7.74
CA TRP A 99 1.39 19.19 8.92
C TRP A 99 1.11 20.54 9.58
N THR A 100 0.93 20.53 10.90
CA THR A 100 0.67 21.74 11.67
C THR A 100 1.57 21.85 12.89
N ARG A 101 1.94 23.08 13.25
CA ARG A 101 2.67 23.36 14.48
C ARG A 101 2.35 24.78 14.95
N GLN A 102 1.96 24.93 16.22
CA GLN A 102 1.52 26.22 16.78
C GLN A 102 2.68 27.17 17.05
N SER A 103 3.81 26.64 17.54
CA SER A 103 5.04 27.41 17.72
C SER A 103 6.27 26.55 17.43
N LEU A 104 7.28 27.17 16.83
CA LEU A 104 8.60 26.60 16.64
C LEU A 104 9.54 27.28 17.63
N ASP A 105 9.60 26.74 18.86
CA ASP A 105 10.69 27.06 19.78
C ASP A 105 11.98 26.59 19.13
N ARG A 106 12.84 27.55 18.81
CA ARG A 106 14.21 27.33 18.35
C ARG A 106 15.14 28.25 19.09
#